data_AF-A0A5K7ZE07-F1
#
_entry.id   AF-A0A5K7ZE07-F1
#
_cell.length_a   1.000
_cell.length_b   1.000
_cell.length_c   1.000
_cell.angle_alpha   90.00
_cell.angle_beta   90.00
_cell.angle_gamma   90.00
#
_symmetry.space_group_name_H-M   'P 1'
#
loop_
_entity.id
_entity.type
_entity.pdbx_description
1 polymer ?
#
loop_
_entity_poly.entity_id
_entity_poly.type
_entity_poly.pdbx_seq_one_letter_code
_entity_poly.pdbx_strand_id
1 'polypeptide(L)'
;MCSFLRGANSDAIIQFAAALKQLKKGTRKRKVYFGSVSGLFYILALVKSGDPQHMQQALSALIGLDRQDAPATGNSRPSRLVWLFDWNEGNEFWTLSPREQVRSAGGKWSKGRKIALKRLYYETDTFDFLTAQDRAICACIEEDRSYYHGYPEVSYDFSEKALIALAGHPLVFSEEKPSV
;
A
#
# COMPACT_ATOMS: atom_id res chain seq x y z
N MET A 1 27.51 -16.51 2.40
CA MET A 1 27.38 -15.55 1.26
C MET A 1 27.65 -16.22 -0.10
N CYS A 2 28.59 -17.17 -0.22
CA CYS A 2 28.90 -17.81 -1.52
C CYS A 2 27.97 -18.96 -1.99
N SER A 3 26.97 -19.39 -1.21
CA SER A 3 26.16 -20.57 -1.57
C SER A 3 24.94 -20.26 -2.47
N PHE A 4 24.46 -19.02 -2.51
CA PHE A 4 23.27 -18.62 -3.28
C PHE A 4 23.50 -18.66 -4.80
N LEU A 5 24.69 -18.27 -5.27
CA LEU A 5 25.04 -18.28 -6.69
C LEU A 5 25.35 -19.68 -7.25
N ARG A 6 25.43 -20.70 -6.39
CA ARG A 6 25.87 -22.06 -6.76
C ARG A 6 24.72 -23.08 -6.85
N GLY A 7 23.46 -22.64 -6.72
CA GLY A 7 22.27 -23.50 -6.83
C GLY A 7 21.91 -24.31 -5.57
N ALA A 8 22.69 -24.19 -4.50
CA ALA A 8 22.44 -24.84 -3.21
C ALA A 8 21.44 -24.02 -2.35
N ASN A 9 20.21 -23.88 -2.83
CA ASN A 9 19.18 -23.06 -2.19
C ASN A 9 18.69 -23.64 -0.85
N SER A 10 18.69 -24.98 -0.71
CA SER A 10 18.26 -25.69 0.51
C SER A 10 19.13 -25.34 1.72
N ASP A 11 20.45 -25.34 1.54
CA ASP A 11 21.40 -25.08 2.62
C ASP A 11 21.35 -23.62 3.07
N ALA A 12 21.12 -22.69 2.13
CA ALA A 12 20.93 -21.28 2.45
C ALA A 12 19.69 -21.09 3.34
N ILE A 13 18.56 -21.73 3.01
CA ILE A 13 17.33 -21.65 3.81
C ILE A 13 17.56 -22.17 5.23
N ILE A 14 18.25 -23.30 5.38
CA ILE A 14 18.57 -23.88 6.70
C ILE A 14 19.45 -22.93 7.52
N GLN A 15 20.52 -22.40 6.93
CA GLN A 15 21.44 -21.48 7.62
C GLN A 15 20.74 -20.18 8.02
N PHE A 16 19.88 -19.63 7.16
CA PHE A 16 19.11 -18.43 7.48
C PHE A 16 18.04 -18.68 8.54
N ALA A 17 17.36 -19.83 8.52
CA ALA A 17 16.40 -20.21 9.56
C ALA A 17 17.09 -20.36 10.94
N ALA A 18 18.28 -20.96 10.98
CA ALA A 18 19.09 -21.07 12.19
C ALA A 18 19.53 -19.68 12.70
N ALA A 19 19.96 -18.79 11.81
CA ALA A 19 20.34 -17.43 12.16
C ALA A 19 19.14 -16.59 12.68
N LEU A 20 17.95 -16.73 12.09
CA LEU A 20 16.71 -16.11 12.58
C LEU A 20 16.36 -16.57 14.00
N LYS A 21 16.57 -17.86 14.30
CA LYS A 21 16.32 -18.42 15.64
C LYS A 21 17.24 -17.80 16.69
N GLN A 22 18.50 -17.53 16.35
CA GLN A 22 19.43 -16.85 17.25
C GLN A 22 19.12 -15.36 17.43
N LEU A 23 18.74 -14.65 16.36
CA LEU A 23 18.33 -13.24 16.46
C LEU A 23 17.11 -13.04 17.36
N LYS A 24 16.12 -13.93 17.28
CA LYS A 24 14.95 -13.94 18.18
C LYS A 24 15.30 -14.21 19.65
N LYS A 25 16.47 -14.80 19.93
CA LYS A 25 16.93 -15.08 21.30
C LYS A 25 17.66 -13.87 21.91
N GLY A 26 18.36 -13.09 21.09
CA GLY A 26 19.01 -11.83 21.51
C GLY A 26 18.06 -10.63 21.58
N THR A 27 16.98 -10.64 20.80
CA THR A 27 15.96 -9.58 20.84
C THR A 27 14.67 -10.13 21.45
N ARG A 28 14.11 -9.51 22.50
CA ARG A 28 12.80 -9.90 23.11
C ARG A 28 11.58 -9.71 22.18
N LYS A 29 11.77 -9.69 20.86
CA LYS A 29 10.74 -9.42 19.86
C LYS A 29 10.36 -10.71 19.13
N ARG A 30 9.06 -11.02 19.12
CA ARG A 30 8.48 -12.27 18.57
C ARG A 30 8.60 -12.37 17.04
N LYS A 31 8.80 -11.24 16.34
CA LYS A 31 9.04 -11.13 14.90
C LYS A 31 10.25 -10.23 14.64
N VAL A 32 11.31 -10.80 14.09
CA VAL A 32 12.57 -10.12 13.77
C VAL A 32 12.91 -10.52 12.34
N TYR A 33 13.14 -9.53 11.50
CA TYR A 33 13.53 -9.70 10.11
C TYR A 33 14.91 -9.08 9.94
N PHE A 34 15.72 -9.64 9.04
CA PHE A 34 17.04 -9.09 8.73
C PHE A 34 16.85 -7.81 7.91
N GLY A 35 17.06 -6.63 8.51
CA GLY A 35 17.10 -5.33 7.80
C GLY A 35 18.41 -5.09 7.03
N SER A 36 19.11 -6.14 6.61
CA SER A 36 20.39 -6.07 5.89
C SER A 36 20.31 -6.85 4.58
N VAL A 37 21.30 -6.70 3.71
CA VAL A 37 21.38 -7.39 2.40
C VAL A 37 21.22 -8.92 2.53
N SER A 38 21.59 -9.50 3.67
CA SER A 38 21.36 -10.90 4.01
C SER A 38 19.88 -11.30 4.06
N GLY A 39 18.98 -10.40 4.49
CA GLY A 39 17.53 -10.61 4.49
C GLY A 39 16.94 -10.66 3.09
N LEU A 40 17.46 -9.84 2.17
CA LEU A 40 17.08 -9.87 0.76
C LEU A 40 17.44 -11.22 0.12
N PHE A 41 18.65 -11.74 0.37
CA PHE A 41 19.04 -13.07 -0.13
C PHE A 41 18.19 -14.21 0.41
N TYR A 42 17.70 -14.10 1.66
CA TYR A 42 16.77 -15.08 2.22
C TYR A 42 15.41 -15.04 1.53
N ILE A 43 14.84 -13.85 1.34
CA ILE A 43 13.55 -13.69 0.63
C ILE A 43 13.67 -14.20 -0.81
N LEU A 44 14.77 -13.88 -1.51
CA LEU A 44 15.02 -14.36 -2.87
C LEU A 44 15.20 -15.89 -2.91
N ALA A 45 15.84 -16.49 -1.91
CA ALA A 45 15.97 -17.95 -1.81
C ALA A 45 14.61 -18.63 -1.59
N LEU A 46 13.72 -18.02 -0.78
CA LEU A 46 12.36 -18.50 -0.58
C LEU A 46 11.54 -18.44 -1.88
N VAL A 47 11.62 -17.33 -2.62
CA VAL A 47 10.91 -17.18 -3.91
C VAL A 47 11.42 -18.19 -4.95
N LYS A 48 12.74 -18.41 -5.02
CA LYS A 48 13.35 -19.34 -5.98
C LYS A 48 13.03 -20.82 -5.69
N SER A 49 12.64 -21.15 -4.46
CA SER A 49 12.31 -22.53 -4.08
C SER A 49 11.01 -23.06 -4.73
N GLY A 50 10.11 -22.18 -5.18
CA GLY A 50 8.85 -22.55 -5.81
C GLY A 50 7.82 -23.23 -4.90
N ASP A 51 8.11 -23.40 -3.60
CA ASP A 51 7.20 -24.02 -2.63
C ASP A 51 6.14 -22.99 -2.15
N PRO A 52 4.84 -23.32 -2.18
CA PRO A 52 3.77 -22.49 -1.63
C PRO A 52 4.01 -22.00 -0.20
N GLN A 53 4.64 -22.82 0.67
CA GLN A 53 4.93 -22.42 2.05
C GLN A 53 6.04 -21.37 2.12
N HIS A 54 7.08 -21.49 1.30
CA HIS A 54 8.14 -20.50 1.23
C HIS A 54 7.64 -19.16 0.66
N MET A 55 6.67 -19.20 -0.26
CA MET A 55 6.03 -17.99 -0.77
C MET A 55 5.25 -17.23 0.31
N GLN A 56 4.49 -17.94 1.15
CA GLN A 56 3.82 -17.34 2.31
C GLN A 56 4.82 -16.73 3.30
N GLN A 57 5.94 -17.41 3.53
CA GLN A 57 7.01 -16.90 4.40
C GLN A 57 7.68 -15.66 3.82
N ALA A 58 7.98 -15.63 2.51
CA ALA A 58 8.55 -14.48 1.82
C ALA A 58 7.63 -13.26 1.91
N LEU A 59 6.33 -13.44 1.64
CA LEU A 59 5.30 -12.41 1.82
C LEU A 59 5.27 -11.87 3.25
N SER A 60 5.26 -12.77 4.24
CA SER A 60 5.27 -12.37 5.65
C SER A 60 6.51 -11.56 6.05
N ALA A 61 7.66 -11.83 5.41
CA ALA A 61 8.89 -11.12 5.64
C ALA A 61 8.89 -9.73 5.00
N LEU A 62 8.40 -9.62 3.76
CA LEU A 62 8.24 -8.34 3.07
C LEU A 62 7.29 -7.39 3.81
N ILE A 63 6.13 -7.88 4.26
CA ILE A 63 5.17 -7.11 5.10
C ILE A 63 5.81 -6.66 6.43
N GLY A 64 6.74 -7.47 6.95
CA GLY A 64 7.47 -7.17 8.18
C GLY A 64 8.55 -6.09 8.03
N LEU A 65 9.10 -5.94 6.83
CA LEU A 65 10.12 -4.94 6.48
C LEU A 65 9.49 -3.58 6.18
N ASP A 66 8.36 -3.54 5.46
CA ASP A 66 7.58 -2.32 5.19
C ASP A 66 7.21 -1.55 6.48
N ARG A 67 6.98 -2.28 7.58
CA ARG A 67 6.65 -1.71 8.89
C ARG A 67 7.84 -1.11 9.65
N GLN A 68 9.08 -1.34 9.21
CA GLN A 68 10.29 -0.85 9.89
C GLN A 68 10.75 0.52 9.38
N ASP A 69 10.31 0.94 8.19
CA ASP A 69 10.72 2.18 7.54
C ASP A 69 9.74 3.37 7.70
N ALA A 70 8.72 3.25 8.55
CA ALA A 70 7.83 4.39 8.81
C ALA A 70 8.59 5.45 9.64
N PRO A 71 8.88 6.66 9.09
CA PRO A 71 9.43 7.73 9.89
C PRO A 71 8.40 8.15 10.93
N ALA A 72 8.78 8.07 12.19
CA ALA A 72 8.01 8.63 13.29
C ALA A 72 8.18 10.15 13.31
N THR A 73 7.54 10.86 12.38
CA THR A 73 7.43 12.32 12.40
C THR A 73 5.97 12.72 12.56
N GLY A 74 5.67 13.38 13.68
CA GLY A 74 4.40 14.06 13.90
C GLY A 74 3.52 13.40 14.97
N ASN A 75 3.07 14.21 15.93
CA ASN A 75 2.10 13.85 16.96
C ASN A 75 0.66 13.65 16.39
N SER A 76 0.56 13.30 15.10
CA SER A 76 -0.69 13.10 14.38
C SER A 76 -1.10 11.63 14.47
N ARG A 77 -2.41 11.40 14.66
CA ARG A 77 -2.96 10.04 14.56
C ARG A 77 -2.67 9.53 13.14
N PRO A 78 -2.17 8.30 12.98
CA PRO A 78 -1.83 7.80 11.65
C PRO A 78 -3.08 7.85 10.77
N SER A 79 -2.95 8.56 9.66
CA SER A 79 -3.96 8.69 8.61
C SER A 79 -3.55 7.91 7.37
N ARG A 80 -4.52 7.58 6.54
CA ARG A 80 -4.31 6.93 5.24
C ARG A 80 -5.36 7.38 4.25
N LEU A 81 -5.02 7.37 2.97
CA LEU A 81 -5.99 7.48 1.90
C LEU A 81 -6.62 6.11 1.63
N VAL A 82 -7.94 6.08 1.45
CA VAL A 82 -8.65 4.91 0.92
C VAL A 82 -9.46 5.32 -0.30
N TRP A 83 -9.56 4.39 -1.24
CA TRP A 83 -10.25 4.58 -2.50
C TRP A 83 -11.55 3.80 -2.48
N LEU A 84 -12.68 4.48 -2.53
CA LEU A 84 -13.97 3.81 -2.67
C LEU A 84 -14.33 3.74 -4.14
N PHE A 85 -14.33 2.52 -4.66
CA PHE A 85 -14.69 2.22 -6.03
C PHE A 85 -16.12 1.70 -6.06
N ASP A 86 -16.89 2.19 -7.03
CA ASP A 86 -18.23 1.67 -7.31
C ASP A 86 -18.48 1.60 -8.82
N TRP A 87 -19.25 0.60 -9.24
CA TRP A 87 -19.63 0.37 -10.63
C TRP A 87 -21.15 0.44 -10.75
N ASN A 88 -21.65 1.35 -11.58
CA ASN A 88 -23.07 1.45 -11.85
C ASN A 88 -23.44 0.67 -13.11
N GLU A 89 -24.05 -0.50 -12.92
CA GLU A 89 -24.48 -1.38 -14.03
C GLU A 89 -25.54 -0.74 -14.95
N GLY A 90 -26.34 0.20 -14.45
CA GLY A 90 -27.45 0.79 -15.22
C GLY A 90 -27.04 1.87 -16.22
N ASN A 91 -25.92 2.54 -15.96
CA ASN A 91 -25.49 3.70 -16.73
C ASN A 91 -24.03 3.57 -17.22
N GLU A 92 -23.43 2.38 -17.07
CA GLU A 92 -22.06 2.02 -17.52
C GLU A 92 -20.96 3.01 -17.05
N PHE A 93 -21.18 3.68 -15.92
CA PHE A 93 -20.18 4.56 -15.33
C PHE A 93 -19.65 3.96 -14.04
N TRP A 94 -18.38 4.25 -13.77
CA TRP A 94 -17.73 3.94 -12.51
C TRP A 94 -17.48 5.22 -11.73
N THR A 95 -17.34 5.09 -10.42
CA THR A 95 -16.95 6.21 -9.57
C THR A 95 -15.79 5.82 -8.67
N LEU A 96 -14.94 6.79 -8.38
CA LEU A 96 -13.83 6.63 -7.46
C LEU A 96 -13.79 7.80 -6.48
N SER A 97 -14.05 7.50 -5.22
CA SER A 97 -14.16 8.49 -4.15
C SER A 97 -13.02 8.34 -3.14
N PRO A 98 -12.09 9.31 -3.07
CA PRO A 98 -11.03 9.29 -2.06
C PRO A 98 -11.56 9.69 -0.68
N ARG A 99 -11.18 8.92 0.35
CA ARG A 99 -11.49 9.23 1.74
C ARG A 99 -10.26 9.13 2.63
N GLU A 100 -10.06 10.12 3.49
CA GLU A 100 -9.03 10.10 4.53
C GLU A 100 -9.54 9.32 5.75
N GLN A 101 -8.92 8.19 6.07
CA GLN A 101 -9.19 7.46 7.31
C GLN A 101 -8.15 7.78 8.35
N VAL A 102 -8.61 8.04 9.57
CA VAL A 102 -7.75 8.30 10.72
C VAL A 102 -7.89 7.16 11.71
N ARG A 103 -6.77 6.70 12.28
CA ARG A 103 -6.80 5.67 13.30
C ARG A 103 -7.18 6.27 14.66
N SER A 104 -8.20 5.71 15.28
CA SER A 104 -8.63 6.07 16.64
C SER A 104 -7.63 5.58 17.69
N ALA A 105 -7.72 6.14 18.91
CA ALA A 105 -6.94 5.69 20.07
C ALA A 105 -7.17 4.20 20.40
N GLY A 106 -8.37 3.67 20.11
CA GLY A 106 -8.70 2.24 20.24
C GLY A 106 -8.20 1.36 19.09
N GLY A 107 -7.39 1.90 18.17
CA GLY A 107 -6.77 1.17 17.08
C GLY A 107 -7.65 0.90 15.85
N LYS A 108 -8.95 1.23 15.90
CA LYS A 108 -9.90 1.13 14.79
C LYS A 108 -9.77 2.30 13.82
N TRP A 109 -9.95 2.04 12.52
CA TRP A 109 -10.03 3.08 11.49
C TRP A 109 -11.41 3.76 11.50
N SER A 110 -11.43 5.07 11.24
CA SER A 110 -12.69 5.79 11.02
C SER A 110 -13.33 5.42 9.68
N LYS A 111 -14.63 5.73 9.48
CA LYS A 111 -15.30 5.58 8.17
C LYS A 111 -14.66 6.42 7.06
N GLY A 112 -13.88 7.43 7.45
CA GLY A 112 -13.13 8.31 6.58
C GLY A 112 -13.88 9.57 6.14
N ARG A 113 -13.15 10.66 5.96
CA ARG A 113 -13.64 11.95 5.46
C ARG A 113 -13.43 12.02 3.96
N LYS A 114 -14.46 12.37 3.18
CA LYS A 114 -14.32 12.61 1.73
C LYS A 114 -13.30 13.71 1.46
N ILE A 115 -12.38 13.47 0.51
CA ILE A 115 -11.46 14.48 0.00
C ILE A 115 -11.98 14.92 -1.37
N ALA A 116 -12.04 16.23 -1.60
CA ALA A 116 -12.42 16.76 -2.92
C ALA A 116 -11.29 16.53 -3.93
N LEU A 117 -11.64 16.10 -5.15
CA LEU A 117 -10.67 15.82 -6.22
C LEU A 117 -9.82 17.04 -6.58
N LYS A 118 -10.44 18.23 -6.62
CA LYS A 118 -9.74 19.51 -6.76
C LYS A 118 -8.55 19.64 -5.80
N ARG A 119 -8.71 19.20 -4.55
CA ARG A 119 -7.66 19.29 -3.53
C ARG A 119 -6.54 18.29 -3.80
N LEU A 120 -6.88 17.06 -4.20
CA LEU A 120 -5.86 16.09 -4.62
C LEU A 120 -5.13 16.52 -5.89
N TYR A 121 -5.79 17.25 -6.79
CA TYR A 121 -5.20 17.76 -8.02
C TYR A 121 -4.19 18.88 -7.79
N TYR A 122 -4.53 19.88 -6.95
CA TYR A 122 -3.66 21.06 -6.72
C TYR A 122 -2.71 20.92 -5.53
N GLU A 123 -3.11 20.17 -4.51
CA GLU A 123 -2.43 20.12 -3.20
C GLU A 123 -1.91 18.72 -2.88
N THR A 124 -1.59 17.88 -3.88
CA THR A 124 -1.15 16.49 -3.68
C THR A 124 0.02 16.40 -2.68
N ASP A 125 0.97 17.33 -2.77
CA ASP A 125 2.16 17.34 -1.93
C ASP A 125 1.90 17.79 -0.48
N THR A 126 0.71 18.35 -0.19
CA THR A 126 0.33 18.73 1.18
C THR A 126 -0.06 17.52 2.04
N PHE A 127 -0.27 16.36 1.43
CA PHE A 127 -0.66 15.13 2.11
C PHE A 127 0.57 14.26 2.40
N ASP A 128 0.95 14.20 3.67
CA ASP A 128 2.10 13.43 4.19
C ASP A 128 1.87 11.90 4.20
N PHE A 129 0.61 11.48 4.18
CA PHE A 129 0.22 10.06 4.24
C PHE A 129 0.08 9.38 2.87
N LEU A 130 0.32 10.06 1.75
CA LEU A 130 0.18 9.46 0.41
C LEU A 130 1.33 8.53 0.08
N THR A 131 0.99 7.33 -0.37
CA THR A 131 1.94 6.38 -0.96
C THR A 131 2.32 6.76 -2.39
N ALA A 132 3.32 6.10 -2.96
CA ALA A 132 3.65 6.27 -4.38
C ALA A 132 2.48 5.85 -5.30
N GLN A 133 1.71 4.83 -4.89
CA GLN A 133 0.56 4.36 -5.66
C GLN A 133 -0.62 5.34 -5.57
N ASP A 134 -0.87 5.94 -4.40
CA ASP A 134 -1.87 7.00 -4.25
C ASP A 134 -1.55 8.21 -5.15
N ARG A 135 -0.27 8.61 -5.21
CA ARG A 135 0.18 9.69 -6.11
C ARG A 135 -0.05 9.34 -7.58
N ALA A 136 0.19 8.09 -7.97
CA ALA A 136 -0.06 7.64 -9.34
C ALA A 136 -1.56 7.71 -9.70
N ILE A 137 -2.46 7.37 -8.78
CA ILE A 137 -3.91 7.53 -8.97
C ILE A 137 -4.28 9.01 -9.04
N CYS A 138 -3.75 9.86 -8.16
CA CYS A 138 -4.00 11.31 -8.18
C CYS A 138 -3.53 11.95 -9.50
N ALA A 139 -2.44 11.47 -10.09
CA ALA A 139 -1.96 11.92 -11.40
C ALA A 139 -2.90 11.58 -12.57
N CYS A 140 -3.90 10.73 -12.34
CA CYS A 140 -4.94 10.40 -13.32
C CYS A 140 -6.19 11.31 -13.21
N ILE A 141 -6.19 12.29 -12.28
CA ILE A 141 -7.27 13.28 -12.16
C ILE A 141 -7.13 14.29 -13.31
N GLU A 142 -8.23 14.51 -14.02
CA GLU A 142 -8.33 15.48 -15.10
C GLU A 142 -9.27 16.62 -14.70
N GLU A 143 -8.91 17.84 -15.10
CA GLU A 143 -9.74 19.03 -14.97
C GLU A 143 -10.53 19.20 -16.27
N ASP A 144 -11.86 19.15 -16.19
CA ASP A 144 -12.74 19.45 -17.31
C ASP A 144 -13.38 20.83 -17.12
N ARG A 145 -13.36 21.63 -18.19
CA ARG A 145 -13.88 23.00 -18.20
C ARG A 145 -15.06 23.03 -19.15
N SER A 146 -16.25 23.12 -18.58
CA SER A 146 -17.49 23.16 -19.34
C SER A 146 -18.23 24.47 -19.10
N TYR A 147 -19.34 24.66 -19.81
CA TYR A 147 -20.25 25.78 -19.58
C TYR A 147 -21.62 25.22 -19.23
N TYR A 148 -22.12 25.57 -18.05
CA TYR A 148 -23.45 25.17 -17.59
C TYR A 148 -24.32 26.42 -17.44
N HIS A 149 -25.44 26.48 -18.17
CA HIS A 149 -26.30 27.67 -18.31
C HIS A 149 -25.55 28.96 -18.65
N GLY A 150 -24.49 28.86 -19.46
CA GLY A 150 -23.67 30.01 -19.87
C GLY A 150 -22.64 30.48 -18.84
N TYR A 151 -22.56 29.83 -17.67
CA TYR A 151 -21.51 30.08 -16.68
C TYR A 151 -20.38 29.05 -16.82
N PRO A 152 -19.11 29.46 -16.76
CA PRO A 152 -18.00 28.53 -16.78
C PRO A 152 -18.02 27.66 -15.52
N GLU A 153 -17.95 26.36 -15.71
CA GLU A 153 -17.89 25.34 -14.67
C GLU A 153 -16.60 24.54 -14.81
N VAL A 154 -16.00 24.18 -13.68
CA VAL A 154 -14.78 23.37 -13.64
C VAL A 154 -15.08 22.14 -12.78
N SER A 155 -15.05 20.97 -13.41
CA SER A 155 -15.20 19.68 -12.77
C SER A 155 -13.87 18.93 -12.75
N TYR A 156 -13.77 17.96 -11.84
CA TYR A 156 -12.61 17.10 -11.71
C TYR A 156 -13.11 15.67 -11.69
N ASP A 157 -12.54 14.83 -12.54
CA ASP A 157 -12.85 13.40 -12.60
C ASP A 157 -11.58 12.59 -12.86
N PHE A 158 -11.66 11.27 -12.74
CA PHE A 158 -10.55 10.39 -13.04
C PHE A 158 -10.65 9.90 -14.48
N SER A 159 -9.54 9.98 -15.21
CA SER A 159 -9.40 9.26 -16.48
C SER A 159 -9.43 7.75 -16.27
N GLU A 160 -9.72 7.00 -17.34
CA GLU A 160 -9.69 5.53 -17.34
C GLU A 160 -8.34 4.94 -16.90
N LYS A 161 -7.24 5.71 -17.03
CA LYS A 161 -5.91 5.33 -16.55
C LYS A 161 -5.89 5.10 -15.04
N ALA A 162 -6.79 5.73 -14.28
CA ALA A 162 -6.93 5.51 -12.85
C ALA A 162 -7.29 4.05 -12.53
N LEU A 163 -8.07 3.37 -13.39
CA LEU A 163 -8.40 1.95 -13.22
C LEU A 163 -7.15 1.06 -13.29
N ILE A 164 -6.20 1.43 -14.15
CA ILE A 164 -4.91 0.73 -14.25
C ILE A 164 -4.05 1.02 -13.01
N ALA A 165 -4.01 2.28 -12.55
CA ALA A 165 -3.27 2.66 -11.35
C ALA A 165 -3.83 2.03 -10.05
N LEU A 166 -5.15 1.78 -10.01
CA LEU A 166 -5.83 1.08 -8.92
C LEU A 166 -5.50 -0.42 -8.87
N ALA A 167 -5.07 -1.03 -9.97
CA ALA A 167 -4.79 -2.45 -10.01
C ALA A 167 -3.70 -2.82 -8.98
N GLY A 168 -4.03 -3.78 -8.10
CA GLY A 168 -3.13 -4.22 -7.02
C GLY A 168 -3.01 -3.24 -5.84
N HIS A 169 -3.79 -2.16 -5.81
CA HIS A 169 -3.76 -1.20 -4.70
C HIS A 169 -4.37 -1.82 -3.43
N PRO A 170 -3.64 -1.82 -2.29
CA PRO A 170 -4.08 -2.53 -1.08
C PRO A 170 -5.23 -1.86 -0.31
N LEU A 171 -5.56 -0.61 -0.64
CA LEU A 171 -6.56 0.22 0.05
C LEU A 171 -7.72 0.67 -0.85
N VAL A 172 -8.23 -0.26 -1.66
CA VAL A 172 -9.45 -0.08 -2.47
C VAL A 172 -10.59 -0.86 -1.83
N PHE A 173 -11.72 -0.20 -1.64
CA PHE A 173 -12.90 -0.76 -1.01
C PHE A 173 -14.16 -0.40 -1.81
N SER A 174 -15.25 -1.13 -1.58
CA SER A 174 -16.58 -0.74 -2.08
C SER A 174 -17.20 0.34 -1.18
N GLU A 175 -18.08 1.18 -1.75
CA GLU A 175 -18.86 2.18 -1.00
C GLU A 175 -19.63 1.59 0.19
N GLU A 176 -20.13 0.35 0.08
CA GLU A 176 -20.89 -0.32 1.14
C GLU A 176 -20.05 -0.70 2.36
N LYS A 177 -18.76 -0.98 2.14
CA LYS A 177 -17.83 -1.47 3.19
C LYS A 177 -16.52 -0.70 3.10
N PRO A 178 -16.48 0.56 3.57
CA PRO A 178 -15.31 1.43 3.44
C PRO A 178 -14.12 1.02 4.34
N SER A 179 -14.23 -0.08 5.10
CA SER A 179 -13.17 -0.62 5.95
C SER A 179 -13.34 -2.13 6.12
N VAL A 180 -12.21 -2.84 6.28
CA VAL A 180 -12.17 -4.25 6.75
C VAL A 180 -12.62 -4.36 8.21
#